data_AF-A0AAV1U3J3-F1
#
_entry.id   AF-A0AAV1U3J3-F1
#
_cell.length_a   1.000
_cell.length_b   1.000
_cell.length_c   1.000
_cell.angle_alpha   90.00
_cell.angle_beta   90.00
_cell.angle_gamma   90.00
#
_symmetry.space_group_name_H-M   'P 1'
#
loop_
_entity.id
_entity.type
_entity.pdbx_description
1 polymer ?
#
loop_
_entity_poly.entity_id
_entity_poly.type
_entity_poly.pdbx_seq_one_letter_code
_entity_poly.pdbx_strand_id
1 'polypeptide(L)'
;MIHIKRLFKTTAQIHEKSPGCHVSVFYHMGFAQLMLEDFSAAIRSFSTIILQVNRNRNYYSRFADYEQLHKLTEKAIALLAIVLFLCPGQRVNDQIHSLIREKYGDNQSKLQNGDVSALSELFGFSCPKFILPAVAVEGEAVVHCSAEALQRQQKAFSDMVARQQHIPAVRSYIKALPLH
;
A
#
# COMPACT_ATOMS: atom_id res chain seq x y z
N MET A 1 6.11 35.75 16.94
CA MET A 1 6.18 34.99 15.66
C MET A 1 7.43 34.10 15.48
N ILE A 2 8.25 33.87 16.52
CA ILE A 2 9.49 33.07 16.43
C ILE A 2 9.33 31.68 17.09
N HIS A 3 8.36 31.48 17.98
CA HIS A 3 8.13 30.20 18.65
C HIS A 3 7.39 29.14 17.81
N ILE A 4 6.62 29.53 16.78
CA ILE A 4 5.90 28.57 15.93
C ILE A 4 6.86 27.84 14.96
N LYS A 5 7.96 28.50 14.54
CA LYS A 5 8.97 27.87 13.68
C LYS A 5 9.82 26.81 14.39
N ARG A 6 9.84 26.80 15.73
CA ARG A 6 10.62 25.82 16.52
C ARG A 6 9.90 24.47 16.64
N LEU A 7 8.56 24.48 16.66
CA LEU A 7 7.74 23.25 16.69
C LEU A 7 7.88 22.42 15.41
N PHE A 8 7.98 23.05 14.24
CA PHE A 8 8.23 22.34 12.97
C PHE A 8 9.67 21.82 12.80
N LYS A 9 10.64 22.35 13.54
CA LYS A 9 12.02 21.86 13.51
C LYS A 9 12.18 20.58 14.34
N THR A 10 11.37 20.41 15.38
CA THR A 10 11.39 19.21 16.23
C THR A 10 10.67 18.02 15.59
N THR A 11 9.62 18.23 14.79
CA THR A 11 8.91 17.14 14.09
C THR A 11 9.81 16.39 13.08
N ALA A 12 10.77 17.07 12.46
CA ALA A 12 11.78 16.43 11.62
C ALA A 12 12.72 15.49 12.42
N GLN A 13 12.93 15.77 13.70
CA GLN A 13 13.89 15.06 14.56
C GLN A 13 13.30 13.81 15.25
N ILE A 14 11.97 13.68 15.31
CA ILE A 14 11.30 12.50 15.90
C ILE A 14 11.28 11.33 14.92
N HIS A 15 11.26 11.61 13.61
CA HIS A 15 11.32 10.60 12.54
C HIS A 15 12.67 9.85 12.50
N GLU A 16 13.70 10.36 13.16
CA GLU A 16 15.07 9.82 13.10
C GLU A 16 15.32 8.65 14.08
N LYS A 17 14.42 8.39 15.05
CA LYS A 17 14.72 7.46 16.15
C LYS A 17 14.43 5.98 15.92
N SER A 18 13.66 5.61 14.90
CA SER A 18 13.53 4.21 14.51
C SER A 18 13.14 4.07 13.03
N PRO A 19 14.12 3.75 12.17
CA PRO A 19 13.89 3.50 10.75
C PRO A 19 12.81 2.43 10.49
N GLY A 20 12.68 1.43 11.36
CA GLY A 20 11.64 0.41 11.27
C GLY A 20 10.23 0.93 11.57
N CYS A 21 10.10 1.79 12.58
CA CYS A 21 8.82 2.43 12.90
C CYS A 21 8.33 3.32 11.75
N HIS A 22 9.24 4.09 11.16
CA HIS A 22 8.92 4.95 10.01
C HIS A 22 8.31 4.13 8.86
N VAL A 23 8.92 3.02 8.48
CA VAL A 23 8.41 2.17 7.40
C VAL A 23 7.04 1.57 7.75
N SER A 24 6.83 1.15 9.00
CA SER A 24 5.54 0.63 9.47
C SER A 24 4.42 1.67 9.39
N VAL A 25 4.66 2.89 9.88
CA VAL A 25 3.66 3.98 9.86
C VAL A 25 3.22 4.30 8.43
N PHE A 26 4.17 4.46 7.52
CA PHE A 26 3.87 4.78 6.12
C PHE A 26 3.20 3.63 5.37
N TYR A 27 3.51 2.38 5.71
CA TYR A 27 2.81 1.21 5.17
C TYR A 27 1.32 1.21 5.59
N HIS A 28 1.03 1.40 6.87
CA HIS A 28 -0.34 1.44 7.36
C HIS A 28 -1.10 2.67 6.84
N MET A 29 -0.42 3.82 6.74
CA MET A 29 -0.97 5.04 6.15
C MET A 29 -1.28 4.85 4.66
N GLY A 30 -0.38 4.27 3.89
CA GLY A 30 -0.59 3.97 2.48
C GLY A 30 -1.74 2.99 2.26
N PHE A 31 -1.86 1.99 3.14
CA PHE A 31 -2.99 1.05 3.10
C PHE A 31 -4.34 1.75 3.38
N ALA A 32 -4.39 2.63 4.39
CA ALA A 32 -5.58 3.41 4.67
C ALA A 32 -5.95 4.34 3.49
N GLN A 33 -4.96 4.99 2.87
CA GLN A 33 -5.16 5.83 1.69
C GLN A 33 -5.68 5.04 0.49
N LEU A 34 -5.21 3.80 0.29
CA LEU A 34 -5.71 2.89 -0.73
C LEU A 34 -7.19 2.54 -0.50
N MET A 35 -7.57 2.26 0.74
CA MET A 35 -8.97 1.97 1.11
C MET A 35 -9.89 3.18 1.01
N LEU A 36 -9.34 4.39 1.12
CA LEU A 36 -10.06 5.66 0.91
C LEU A 36 -10.09 6.08 -0.57
N GLU A 37 -9.60 5.25 -1.49
CA GLU A 37 -9.50 5.51 -2.93
C GLU A 37 -8.62 6.73 -3.31
N ASP A 38 -7.78 7.24 -2.39
CA ASP A 38 -6.76 8.25 -2.70
C ASP A 38 -5.47 7.57 -3.19
N PHE A 39 -5.52 7.09 -4.43
CA PHE A 39 -4.38 6.42 -5.08
C PHE A 39 -3.15 7.32 -5.21
N SER A 40 -3.33 8.65 -5.36
CA SER A 40 -2.21 9.57 -5.53
C SER A 40 -1.41 9.72 -4.23
N ALA A 41 -2.10 9.85 -3.09
CA ALA A 41 -1.44 9.87 -1.78
C ALA A 41 -0.83 8.51 -1.44
N ALA A 42 -1.54 7.40 -1.71
CA ALA A 42 -1.04 6.05 -1.46
C ALA A 42 0.27 5.77 -2.22
N ILE A 43 0.34 6.14 -3.50
CA ILE A 43 1.57 5.98 -4.31
C ILE A 43 2.73 6.74 -3.68
N ARG A 44 2.53 7.98 -3.24
CA ARG A 44 3.60 8.77 -2.58
C ARG A 44 4.09 8.08 -1.32
N SER A 45 3.17 7.66 -0.45
CA SER A 45 3.48 7.00 0.82
C SER A 45 4.28 5.70 0.63
N PHE A 46 3.83 4.82 -0.28
CA PHE A 46 4.54 3.59 -0.58
C PHE A 46 5.88 3.83 -1.30
N SER A 47 5.93 4.79 -2.22
CA SER A 47 7.16 5.13 -2.95
C SER A 47 8.26 5.61 -2.01
N THR A 48 7.91 6.44 -1.02
CA THR A 48 8.85 6.96 -0.02
C THR A 48 9.53 5.83 0.74
N ILE A 49 8.77 4.86 1.26
CA ILE A 49 9.35 3.76 2.04
C ILE A 49 10.14 2.78 1.18
N ILE A 50 9.64 2.44 -0.01
CA ILE A 50 10.31 1.48 -0.91
C ILE A 50 11.69 2.03 -1.31
N LEU A 51 11.75 3.31 -1.71
CA LEU A 51 13.01 3.95 -2.08
C LEU A 51 13.95 4.11 -0.89
N GLN A 52 13.43 4.46 0.29
CA GLN A 52 14.24 4.61 1.49
C GLN A 52 14.90 3.29 1.90
N VAL A 53 14.16 2.19 1.88
CA VAL A 53 14.67 0.85 2.21
C VAL A 53 15.64 0.37 1.13
N ASN A 54 15.31 0.54 -0.14
CA ASN A 54 16.17 0.12 -1.25
C ASN A 54 17.53 0.85 -1.25
N ARG A 55 17.53 2.17 -1.01
CA ARG A 55 18.76 2.99 -0.98
C ARG A 55 19.66 2.68 0.22
N ASN A 56 19.09 2.29 1.36
CA ASN A 56 19.85 2.08 2.60
C ASN A 56 19.89 0.61 3.03
N ARG A 57 19.79 -0.34 2.09
CA ARG A 57 19.71 -1.78 2.39
C ARG A 57 20.81 -2.28 3.33
N ASN A 58 22.05 -1.84 3.12
CA ASN A 58 23.22 -2.22 3.94
C ASN A 58 23.17 -1.68 5.38
N TYR A 59 22.45 -0.57 5.59
CA TYR A 59 22.22 -0.02 6.91
C TYR A 59 21.12 -0.82 7.63
N TYR A 60 20.04 -1.12 6.91
CA TYR A 60 18.92 -1.88 7.46
C TYR A 60 19.27 -3.34 7.81
N SER A 61 20.18 -3.97 7.06
CA SER A 61 20.59 -5.36 7.30
C SER A 61 21.29 -5.60 8.65
N ARG A 62 21.68 -4.53 9.35
CA ARG A 62 22.34 -4.60 10.66
C ARG A 62 21.35 -4.69 11.83
N PHE A 63 20.06 -4.44 11.60
CA PHE A 63 19.03 -4.54 12.63
C PHE A 63 18.53 -5.98 12.76
N ALA A 64 18.24 -6.41 14.00
CA ALA A 64 17.66 -7.72 14.28
C ALA A 64 16.28 -7.91 13.61
N ASP A 65 15.51 -6.82 13.46
CA ASP A 65 14.16 -6.83 12.87
C ASP A 65 14.17 -6.66 11.34
N TYR A 66 15.33 -6.74 10.70
CA TYR A 66 15.49 -6.55 9.25
C TYR A 66 14.54 -7.43 8.43
N GLU A 67 14.40 -8.70 8.80
CA GLU A 67 13.52 -9.65 8.11
C GLU A 67 12.05 -9.22 8.15
N GLN A 68 11.59 -8.68 9.28
CA GLN A 68 10.23 -8.18 9.42
C GLN A 68 10.03 -6.92 8.57
N LEU A 69 11.00 -6.01 8.60
CA LEU A 69 11.01 -4.79 7.80
C LEU A 69 11.02 -5.09 6.29
N HIS A 70 11.82 -6.07 5.87
CA HIS A 70 11.93 -6.49 4.49
C HIS A 70 10.59 -7.05 4.00
N LYS A 71 9.97 -7.96 4.75
CA LYS A 71 8.64 -8.50 4.44
C LYS A 71 7.59 -7.40 4.35
N LEU A 72 7.60 -6.42 5.26
CA LEU A 72 6.68 -5.30 5.23
C LEU A 72 6.88 -4.41 3.99
N THR A 73 8.14 -4.24 3.57
CA THR A 73 8.48 -3.55 2.31
C THR A 73 7.99 -4.32 1.09
N GLU A 74 8.12 -5.65 1.07
CA GLU A 74 7.57 -6.48 0.00
C GLU A 74 6.05 -6.36 -0.10
N LYS A 75 5.35 -6.36 1.04
CA LYS A 75 3.91 -6.09 1.07
C LYS A 75 3.57 -4.70 0.54
N ALA A 76 4.37 -3.68 0.84
CA ALA A 76 4.19 -2.35 0.27
C ALA A 76 4.36 -2.32 -1.26
N ILE A 77 5.34 -3.07 -1.81
CA ILE A 77 5.54 -3.19 -3.26
C ILE A 77 4.33 -3.88 -3.91
N ALA A 78 3.80 -4.95 -3.28
CA ALA A 78 2.58 -5.62 -3.73
C ALA A 78 1.37 -4.68 -3.78
N LEU A 79 1.12 -3.92 -2.70
CA LEU A 79 0.03 -2.93 -2.65
C LEU A 79 0.22 -1.83 -3.69
N LEU A 80 1.46 -1.37 -3.91
CA LEU A 80 1.74 -0.38 -4.93
C LEU A 80 1.47 -0.92 -6.34
N ALA A 81 1.81 -2.18 -6.62
CA ALA A 81 1.48 -2.83 -7.88
C ALA A 81 -0.04 -2.86 -8.14
N ILE A 82 -0.84 -3.14 -7.11
CA ILE A 82 -2.31 -3.08 -7.16
C ILE A 82 -2.78 -1.66 -7.50
N VAL A 83 -2.27 -0.64 -6.81
CA VAL A 83 -2.67 0.76 -7.02
C VAL A 83 -2.35 1.23 -8.45
N LEU A 84 -1.19 0.85 -8.98
CA LEU A 84 -0.81 1.20 -10.36
C LEU A 84 -1.67 0.52 -11.40
N PHE A 85 -2.13 -0.71 -11.14
CA PHE A 85 -3.06 -1.37 -12.02
C PHE A 85 -4.43 -0.67 -12.03
N LEU A 86 -4.95 -0.30 -10.86
CA LEU A 86 -6.23 0.39 -10.75
C LEU A 86 -6.18 1.79 -11.40
N CYS A 87 -5.02 2.45 -11.34
CA CYS A 87 -4.83 3.79 -11.88
C CYS A 87 -3.65 3.87 -12.87
N PRO A 88 -3.82 3.45 -14.14
CA PRO A 88 -2.73 3.39 -15.13
C PRO A 88 -2.20 4.76 -15.63
N GLY A 89 -2.60 5.87 -14.99
CA GLY A 89 -2.18 7.23 -15.36
C GLY A 89 -1.26 7.92 -14.35
N GLN A 90 -0.98 7.30 -13.21
CA GLN A 90 -0.10 7.90 -12.20
C GLN A 90 1.36 7.64 -12.55
N ARG A 91 2.17 8.70 -12.55
CA ARG A 91 3.62 8.61 -12.79
C ARG A 91 4.31 8.15 -11.52
N VAL A 92 5.17 7.15 -11.66
CA VAL A 92 5.97 6.58 -10.59
C VAL A 92 7.44 6.66 -10.99
N ASN A 93 8.34 6.61 -10.02
CA ASN A 93 9.77 6.63 -10.30
C ASN A 93 10.19 5.37 -11.08
N ASP A 94 11.07 5.50 -12.07
CA ASP A 94 11.58 4.40 -12.89
C ASP A 94 12.18 3.26 -12.05
N GLN A 95 12.84 3.58 -10.94
CA GLN A 95 13.37 2.58 -10.01
C GLN A 95 12.27 1.69 -9.42
N ILE A 96 11.12 2.30 -9.08
CA ILE A 96 9.97 1.59 -8.53
C ILE A 96 9.32 0.74 -9.62
N HIS A 97 9.19 1.27 -10.83
CA HIS A 97 8.69 0.50 -11.98
C HIS A 97 9.55 -0.75 -12.24
N SER A 98 10.88 -0.61 -12.18
CA SER A 98 11.78 -1.76 -12.34
C SER A 98 11.57 -2.80 -11.24
N LEU A 99 11.48 -2.38 -9.98
CA LEU A 99 11.27 -3.29 -8.83
C LEU A 99 9.94 -4.05 -8.94
N ILE A 100 8.87 -3.36 -9.35
CA ILE A 100 7.55 -3.99 -9.51
C ILE A 100 7.57 -4.96 -10.69
N ARG A 101 8.20 -4.60 -11.81
CA ARG A 101 8.31 -5.49 -12.98
C ARG A 101 9.13 -6.74 -12.66
N GLU A 102 10.18 -6.63 -11.86
CA GLU A 102 11.01 -7.77 -11.46
C GLU A 102 10.26 -8.73 -10.54
N LYS A 103 9.52 -8.24 -9.54
CA LYS A 103 8.81 -9.09 -8.56
C LYS A 103 7.42 -9.55 -8.98
N TYR A 104 6.68 -8.70 -9.70
CA TYR A 104 5.26 -8.88 -9.98
C TYR A 104 4.94 -8.75 -11.47
N GLY A 105 5.93 -8.87 -12.36
CA GLY A 105 5.74 -8.84 -13.81
C GLY A 105 4.74 -9.88 -14.31
N ASP A 106 4.84 -11.12 -13.82
CA ASP A 106 3.90 -12.19 -14.19
C ASP A 106 2.46 -11.90 -13.73
N ASN A 107 2.31 -11.32 -12.53
CA ASN A 107 1.02 -10.89 -12.01
C ASN A 107 0.44 -9.74 -12.85
N GLN A 108 1.28 -8.80 -13.29
CA GLN A 108 0.85 -7.75 -14.23
C GLN A 108 0.36 -8.33 -15.55
N SER A 109 1.05 -9.35 -16.10
CA SER A 109 0.62 -10.02 -17.32
C SER A 109 -0.70 -10.78 -17.17
N LYS A 110 -0.89 -11.54 -16.09
CA LYS A 110 -2.18 -12.20 -15.79
C LYS A 110 -3.32 -11.20 -15.67
N LEU A 111 -3.02 -10.05 -15.08
CA LEU A 111 -4.02 -9.04 -14.82
C LEU A 111 -4.38 -8.23 -16.07
N GLN A 112 -3.45 -8.06 -17.01
CA GLN A 112 -3.75 -7.56 -18.36
C GLN A 112 -4.65 -8.51 -19.15
N ASN A 113 -4.60 -9.81 -18.86
CA ASN A 113 -5.48 -10.82 -19.46
C ASN A 113 -6.87 -10.86 -18.80
N GLY A 114 -7.16 -9.98 -17.83
CA GLY A 114 -8.46 -9.88 -17.17
C GLY A 114 -8.65 -10.80 -15.97
N ASP A 115 -7.59 -11.47 -15.49
CA ASP A 115 -7.69 -12.35 -14.32
C ASP A 115 -7.66 -11.55 -13.01
N VAL A 116 -8.85 -11.19 -12.53
CA VAL A 116 -9.04 -10.45 -11.26
C VAL A 116 -8.68 -11.30 -10.03
N SER A 117 -8.55 -12.62 -10.18
CA SER A 117 -8.15 -13.51 -9.06
C SER A 117 -6.76 -13.17 -8.53
N ALA A 118 -5.84 -12.81 -9.43
CA ALA A 118 -4.48 -12.40 -9.09
C ALA A 118 -4.43 -11.15 -8.19
N LEU A 119 -5.40 -10.23 -8.34
CA LEU A 119 -5.51 -9.07 -7.43
C LEU A 119 -5.95 -9.47 -6.04
N SER A 120 -6.91 -10.39 -5.93
CA SER A 120 -7.43 -10.85 -4.64
C SER A 120 -6.36 -11.59 -3.85
N GLU A 121 -5.56 -12.42 -4.52
CA GLU A 121 -4.44 -13.14 -3.91
C GLU A 121 -3.35 -12.16 -3.44
N LEU A 122 -2.96 -11.21 -4.30
CA LEU A 122 -1.96 -10.20 -3.98
C LEU A 122 -2.42 -9.30 -2.82
N PHE A 123 -3.70 -8.94 -2.80
CA PHE A 123 -4.32 -8.21 -1.70
C PHE A 123 -4.31 -9.03 -0.40
N GLY A 124 -4.67 -10.32 -0.44
CA GLY A 124 -4.64 -11.20 0.74
C GLY A 124 -3.24 -11.35 1.35
N PHE A 125 -2.20 -11.45 0.53
CA PHE A 125 -0.81 -11.49 0.99
C PHE A 125 -0.35 -10.17 1.63
N SER A 126 -0.70 -9.07 0.97
CA SER A 126 -0.16 -7.74 1.27
C SER A 126 -0.99 -6.94 2.27
N CYS A 127 -2.18 -7.40 2.62
CA CYS A 127 -3.03 -6.75 3.61
C CYS A 127 -2.39 -6.80 5.02
N PRO A 128 -2.48 -5.71 5.82
CA PRO A 128 -2.16 -5.77 7.24
C PRO A 128 -3.06 -6.78 7.96
N LYS A 129 -2.53 -7.39 9.03
CA LYS A 129 -3.35 -8.22 9.92
C LYS A 129 -4.32 -7.32 10.66
N PHE A 130 -5.61 -7.52 10.46
CA PHE A 130 -6.63 -6.76 11.19
C PHE A 130 -6.80 -7.33 12.59
N ILE A 131 -6.67 -6.45 13.58
CA ILE A 131 -6.98 -6.75 14.96
C ILE A 131 -8.35 -6.12 15.23
N LEU A 132 -9.38 -6.96 15.32
CA LEU A 132 -10.62 -6.55 15.97
C LEU A 132 -10.43 -6.72 17.47
N PRO A 133 -10.71 -5.70 18.30
CA PRO A 133 -10.73 -5.88 19.74
C PRO A 133 -11.84 -6.90 20.06
N ALA A 134 -11.44 -8.11 20.45
CA ALA A 134 -12.37 -9.07 21.04
C ALA A 134 -12.50 -8.69 22.53
N VAL A 135 -13.70 -8.27 22.95
CA VAL A 135 -14.01 -8.17 24.37
C VAL A 135 -14.23 -9.60 24.85
N ALA A 136 -13.30 -10.13 25.64
CA ALA A 136 -13.55 -11.38 26.36
C ALA A 136 -14.61 -11.09 27.43
N VAL A 137 -15.87 -11.41 27.16
CA VAL A 137 -16.90 -11.52 28.19
C VAL A 137 -16.63 -12.84 28.91
N GLU A 138 -16.55 -12.81 30.25
CA GLU A 138 -16.22 -14.01 31.02
C GLU A 138 -17.21 -15.15 30.72
N GLY A 139 -16.68 -16.28 30.23
CA GLY A 139 -17.46 -17.51 30.00
C GLY A 139 -17.66 -17.93 28.54
N GLU A 140 -17.34 -17.10 27.55
CA GLU A 140 -17.43 -17.47 26.12
C GLU A 140 -16.05 -17.58 25.45
N ALA A 141 -15.92 -18.52 24.52
CA ALA A 141 -14.70 -18.71 23.74
C ALA A 141 -14.36 -17.44 22.96
N VAL A 142 -13.10 -16.99 23.02
CA VAL A 142 -12.60 -15.84 22.25
C VAL A 142 -12.85 -16.10 20.76
N VAL A 143 -13.90 -15.51 20.21
CA VAL A 143 -14.18 -15.59 18.78
C VAL A 143 -13.10 -14.77 18.07
N HIS A 144 -12.21 -15.45 17.35
CA HIS A 144 -11.21 -14.82 16.51
C HIS A 144 -11.88 -14.13 15.30
N CYS A 145 -12.41 -12.92 15.51
CA CYS A 145 -13.07 -12.13 14.45
C CYS A 145 -12.07 -11.59 13.39
N SER A 146 -10.77 -11.86 13.52
CA SER A 146 -9.75 -11.41 12.55
C SER A 146 -10.01 -11.92 11.13
N ALA A 147 -10.57 -13.12 10.98
CA ALA A 147 -10.97 -13.67 9.69
C ALA A 147 -12.14 -12.89 9.07
N GLU A 148 -13.11 -12.49 9.89
CA GLU A 148 -14.26 -11.70 9.47
C GLU A 148 -13.83 -10.28 9.04
N ALA A 149 -12.89 -9.66 9.76
CA ALA A 149 -12.32 -8.36 9.36
C ALA A 149 -11.65 -8.43 7.98
N LEU A 150 -10.86 -9.47 7.73
CA LEU A 150 -10.22 -9.69 6.43
C LEU A 150 -11.27 -9.87 5.32
N GLN A 151 -12.32 -10.66 5.58
CA GLN A 151 -13.39 -10.87 4.61
C GLN A 151 -14.14 -9.58 4.29
N ARG A 152 -14.43 -8.74 5.29
CA ARG A 152 -15.06 -7.42 5.08
C ARG A 152 -14.19 -6.51 4.22
N GLN A 153 -12.88 -6.53 4.44
CA GLN A 153 -11.92 -5.70 3.71
C GLN A 153 -11.68 -6.20 2.29
N GLN A 154 -11.65 -7.53 2.09
CA GLN A 154 -11.66 -8.13 0.76
C GLN A 154 -12.92 -7.75 -0.02
N LYS A 155 -14.09 -7.78 0.61
CA LYS A 155 -15.34 -7.32 -0.03
C LYS A 155 -15.26 -5.86 -0.45
N ALA A 156 -14.82 -4.97 0.45
CA ALA A 156 -14.65 -3.55 0.14
C ALA A 156 -13.67 -3.33 -1.02
N PHE A 157 -12.58 -4.11 -1.06
CA PHE A 157 -11.62 -4.11 -2.15
C PHE A 157 -12.23 -4.60 -3.46
N SER A 158 -12.98 -5.71 -3.47
CA SER A 158 -13.68 -6.21 -4.66
C SER A 158 -14.67 -5.18 -5.22
N ASP A 159 -15.43 -4.52 -4.36
CA ASP A 159 -16.36 -3.47 -4.76
C ASP A 159 -15.61 -2.27 -5.37
N MET A 160 -14.47 -1.89 -4.80
CA MET A 160 -13.60 -0.85 -5.35
C MET A 160 -13.04 -1.25 -6.72
N VAL A 161 -12.56 -2.48 -6.89
CA VAL A 161 -12.04 -2.99 -8.17
C VAL A 161 -13.14 -2.95 -9.24
N ALA A 162 -14.35 -3.40 -8.92
CA ALA A 162 -15.49 -3.34 -9.84
C ALA A 162 -15.81 -1.90 -10.27
N ARG A 163 -15.79 -0.93 -9.34
CA ARG A 163 -15.95 0.50 -9.67
C ARG A 163 -14.83 1.01 -10.58
N GLN A 164 -13.59 0.59 -10.34
CA GLN A 164 -12.40 1.04 -11.08
C GLN A 164 -12.31 0.46 -12.50
N GLN A 165 -12.88 -0.73 -12.75
CA GLN A 165 -12.89 -1.36 -14.09
C GLN A 165 -13.53 -0.50 -15.18
N HIS A 166 -14.49 0.36 -14.83
CA HIS A 166 -15.15 1.26 -15.77
C HIS A 166 -14.35 2.55 -16.07
N ILE A 167 -13.35 2.90 -15.26
CA ILE A 167 -12.59 4.15 -15.37
C ILE A 167 -11.69 4.22 -16.63
N PRO A 168 -10.99 3.15 -17.06
CA PRO A 168 -10.23 3.16 -18.31
C PRO A 168 -11.10 3.44 -19.54
N ALA A 169 -12.34 2.94 -19.56
CA ALA A 169 -13.30 3.22 -20.63
C ALA A 169 -13.69 4.71 -20.64
N VAL A 170 -14.03 5.28 -19.48
CA VAL A 170 -14.34 6.72 -19.38
C VAL A 170 -13.13 7.59 -19.79
N ARG A 171 -11.91 7.20 -19.42
CA ARG A 171 -10.69 7.91 -19.81
C ARG A 171 -10.39 7.84 -21.31
N SER A 172 -10.69 6.73 -22.00
CA SER A 172 -10.52 6.66 -23.45
C SER A 172 -11.50 7.60 -24.15
N TYR A 173 -12.75 7.69 -23.68
CA TYR A 173 -13.73 8.64 -24.19
C TYR A 173 -13.29 10.10 -23.99
N ILE A 174 -12.78 10.46 -22.81
CA ILE A 174 -12.31 11.84 -22.55
C ILE A 174 -11.07 12.18 -23.40
N LYS A 175 -10.14 11.23 -23.60
CA LYS A 175 -8.95 11.44 -24.42
C LYS A 175 -9.26 11.53 -25.92
N ALA A 176 -10.38 10.94 -26.35
CA ALA A 176 -10.84 10.98 -27.73
C ALA A 176 -11.67 12.23 -28.08
N LEU A 177 -12.11 13.03 -27.10
CA LEU A 177 -12.71 14.33 -27.40
C LEU A 177 -11.60 15.31 -27.82
N PRO A 178 -11.61 15.79 -29.08
CA PRO A 178 -10.74 16.89 -29.48
C PRO A 178 -11.26 18.14 -28.75
N LEU A 179 -10.44 18.69 -27.85
CA LEU A 179 -10.64 20.06 -27.38
C LEU A 179 -10.44 20.97 -28.59
N HIS A 180 -11.55 21.49 -29.10
CA HIS A 180 -11.60 22.39 -30.25
C HIS A 180 -11.49 23.86 -29.82
#